data_AF-A0A931WPI4-F1
#
_entry.id   AF-A0A931WPI4-F1
#
_cell.length_a   1.000
_cell.length_b   1.000
_cell.length_c   1.000
_cell.angle_alpha   90.00
_cell.angle_beta   90.00
_cell.angle_gamma   90.00
#
_symmetry.space_group_name_H-M   'P 1'
#
loop_
_entity.id
_entity.type
_entity.pdbx_description
1 polymer ?
#
loop_
_entity_poly.entity_id
_entity_poly.type
_entity_poly.pdbx_seq_one_letter_code
_entity_poly.pdbx_strand_id
1 'polypeptide(L)'
;MGHEFRNDISMEQVDREISEYLERDFSSENLGAYADACRKTAWKIVEMISDRGGEPVTVLLPSRGAVPFIIGAIKAIKEDPGINSFVKEAFGTDNLVELPPLACFDTFREQKAQGQKPLVRILILPFTADASFPDKKNREIVDGMRQFMTRVAVEMLFKPPNKRTGKEFRLYLDFLKEVEGRKGLADFYERFQPVKRGEPVLFIDTVVSGRASHTILSEFERLGVDLGYEPFNQMVPLLIVDDNGRRLKDIFRKYVDVYTHTDTESVIKMPKIISEDRGAALLGVCAVIYENLIVNAIENRVCGDVAPCFGTWHDVPRSESGVYSSLFNKFINLVGMKISGRVEGFEQERTNFLRELKSYDVLTPNANMTLSEVEEFFKVGMPFKSARETGSHIVQIRFTDEGAHKTVEKICRNV
;
A
#
# COMPACT_ATOMS: atom_id res chain seq x y z
N MET A 1 -26.79 37.82 -4.92
CA MET A 1 -26.36 38.12 -3.54
C MET A 1 -25.24 37.15 -3.22
N GLY A 2 -24.02 37.67 -3.20
CA GLY A 2 -22.81 36.87 -3.08
C GLY A 2 -22.62 36.36 -1.66
N HIS A 3 -22.24 35.09 -1.55
CA HIS A 3 -21.55 34.58 -0.38
C HIS A 3 -20.05 34.64 -0.67
N GLU A 4 -19.42 35.74 -0.27
CA GLU A 4 -18.00 35.76 0.05
C GLU A 4 -17.81 35.05 1.39
N PHE A 5 -17.22 33.86 1.34
CA PHE A 5 -16.48 33.30 2.47
C PHE A 5 -15.08 32.99 1.93
N ARG A 6 -14.15 33.94 2.13
CA ARG A 6 -12.73 33.64 2.13
C ARG A 6 -12.24 33.95 3.54
N ASN A 7 -11.93 32.89 4.27
CA ASN A 7 -11.18 32.99 5.51
C ASN A 7 -9.75 33.40 5.14
N ASP A 8 -9.39 34.64 5.46
CA ASP A 8 -7.99 35.09 5.50
C ASP A 8 -7.32 34.46 6.73
N ILE A 9 -6.90 33.21 6.61
CA ILE A 9 -6.02 32.58 7.60
C ILE A 9 -4.61 33.10 7.32
N SER A 10 -3.95 33.70 8.32
CA SER A 10 -2.59 34.20 8.12
C SER A 10 -1.60 33.04 7.96
N MET A 11 -0.55 33.24 7.15
CA MET A 11 0.52 32.24 6.99
C MET A 11 1.12 31.79 8.33
N GLU A 12 1.21 32.69 9.31
CA GLU A 12 1.66 32.37 10.67
C GLU A 12 0.72 31.42 11.43
N GLN A 13 -0.59 31.50 11.19
CA GLN A 13 -1.58 30.59 11.77
C GLN A 13 -1.46 29.19 11.14
N VAL A 14 -1.32 29.12 9.82
CA VAL A 14 -1.09 27.84 9.10
C VAL A 14 0.21 27.19 9.57
N ASP A 15 1.29 27.96 9.71
CA ASP A 15 2.58 27.48 10.20
C ASP A 15 2.54 26.95 11.63
N ARG A 16 1.76 27.59 12.49
CA ARG A 16 1.56 27.15 13.87
C ARG A 16 0.73 25.87 13.93
N GLU A 17 -0.35 25.80 13.18
CA GLU A 17 -1.22 24.61 13.10
C GLU A 17 -0.46 23.40 12.55
N ILE A 18 0.37 23.58 11.52
CA ILE A 18 1.25 22.51 11.00
C ILE A 18 2.25 22.06 12.07
N SER A 19 2.83 22.99 12.83
CA SER A 19 3.83 22.65 13.86
C SER A 19 3.21 21.89 15.03
N GLU A 20 2.05 22.34 15.53
CA GLU A 20 1.30 21.66 16.59
C GLU A 20 0.81 20.28 16.13
N TYR A 21 0.37 20.18 14.88
CA TYR A 21 -0.03 18.93 14.25
C TYR A 21 1.14 17.92 14.20
N LEU A 22 2.30 18.35 13.71
CA LEU A 22 3.47 17.49 13.55
C LEU A 22 3.99 16.98 14.89
N GLU A 23 4.09 17.84 15.90
CA GLU A 23 4.52 17.43 17.25
C GLU A 23 3.56 16.43 17.89
N ARG A 24 2.25 16.58 17.66
CA ARG A 24 1.24 15.64 18.16
C ARG A 24 1.33 14.28 17.46
N ASP A 25 1.32 14.27 16.12
CA ASP A 25 1.22 13.02 15.36
C ASP A 25 2.56 12.25 15.36
N PHE A 26 3.70 12.94 15.45
CA PHE A 26 5.02 12.32 15.58
C PHE A 26 5.51 12.28 17.03
N SER A 27 4.63 12.35 18.04
CA SER A 27 5.06 12.29 19.43
C SER A 27 5.88 11.04 19.74
N SER A 28 6.71 11.11 20.79
CA SER A 28 7.49 9.95 21.25
C SER A 28 6.59 8.74 21.56
N GLU A 29 5.39 8.97 22.11
CA GLU A 29 4.42 7.90 22.36
C GLU A 29 3.87 7.32 21.06
N ASN A 30 3.48 8.15 20.10
CA ASN A 30 2.87 7.66 18.87
C ASN A 30 3.88 6.90 17.99
N LEU A 31 5.14 7.38 17.92
CA LEU A 31 6.23 6.63 17.28
C LEU A 31 6.54 5.32 18.03
N GLY A 32 6.37 5.29 19.35
CA GLY A 32 6.43 4.07 20.15
C GLY A 32 5.33 3.07 19.76
N ALA A 33 4.08 3.52 19.69
CA ALA A 33 2.96 2.69 19.27
C ALA A 33 3.11 2.18 17.82
N TYR A 34 3.69 3.00 16.94
CA TYR A 34 4.02 2.61 15.57
C TYR A 34 5.08 1.48 15.54
N ALA A 35 6.13 1.61 16.34
CA ALA A 35 7.15 0.57 16.50
C ALA A 35 6.59 -0.73 17.08
N ASP A 36 5.70 -0.64 18.07
CA ASP A 36 5.03 -1.81 18.64
C ASP A 36 4.14 -2.52 17.61
N ALA A 37 3.41 -1.77 16.78
CA ALA A 37 2.65 -2.35 15.68
C ALA A 37 3.54 -3.07 14.66
N CYS A 38 4.73 -2.52 14.38
CA CYS A 38 5.73 -3.18 13.54
C CYS A 38 6.23 -4.49 14.17
N ARG A 39 6.51 -4.50 15.49
CA ARG A 39 6.90 -5.72 16.22
C ARG A 39 5.80 -6.77 16.21
N LYS A 40 4.54 -6.40 16.45
CA LYS A 40 3.40 -7.32 16.39
C LYS A 40 3.21 -7.90 14.99
N THR A 41 3.37 -7.07 13.97
CA THR A 41 3.36 -7.52 12.57
C THR A 41 4.49 -8.50 12.29
N ALA A 42 5.70 -8.23 12.80
CA ALA A 42 6.84 -9.14 12.71
C ALA A 42 6.57 -10.49 13.39
N TRP A 43 6.05 -10.48 14.63
CA TRP A 43 5.67 -11.70 15.33
C TRP A 43 4.63 -12.50 14.57
N LYS A 44 3.60 -11.84 14.02
CA LYS A 44 2.59 -12.54 13.23
C LYS A 44 3.18 -13.25 12.01
N ILE A 45 4.13 -12.61 11.32
CA ILE A 45 4.86 -13.23 10.21
C ILE A 45 5.66 -14.44 10.70
N VAL A 46 6.40 -14.29 11.80
CA VAL A 46 7.23 -15.33 12.40
C VAL A 46 6.41 -16.54 12.89
N GLU A 47 5.28 -16.29 13.56
CA GLU A 47 4.31 -17.31 13.97
C GLU A 47 3.83 -18.11 12.76
N MET A 48 3.39 -17.43 11.69
CA MET A 48 2.91 -18.11 10.49
C MET A 48 4.00 -18.93 9.78
N ILE A 49 5.27 -18.52 9.84
CA ILE A 49 6.38 -19.32 9.32
C ILE A 49 6.60 -20.55 10.22
N SER A 50 6.58 -20.36 11.55
CA SER A 50 6.76 -21.42 12.55
C SER A 50 5.68 -22.49 12.47
N ASP A 51 4.41 -22.09 12.42
CA ASP A 51 3.25 -22.99 12.31
C ASP A 51 3.29 -23.85 11.04
N ARG A 52 4.08 -23.41 10.05
CA ARG A 52 4.29 -24.10 8.79
C ARG A 52 5.62 -24.87 8.71
N GLY A 53 6.30 -25.03 9.84
CA GLY A 53 7.57 -25.76 9.90
C GLY A 53 8.70 -25.08 9.12
N GLY A 54 8.70 -23.75 9.02
CA GLY A 54 9.72 -23.00 8.30
C GLY A 54 9.46 -22.78 6.82
N GLU A 55 8.25 -23.09 6.31
CA GLU A 55 7.89 -22.84 4.91
C GLU A 55 7.53 -21.36 4.63
N PRO A 56 7.75 -20.85 3.40
CA PRO A 56 7.57 -19.43 3.08
C PRO A 56 6.13 -18.93 3.17
N VAL A 57 5.90 -17.81 3.86
CA VAL A 57 4.62 -17.08 3.93
C VAL A 57 4.50 -16.09 2.77
N THR A 58 3.30 -15.96 2.21
CA THR A 58 2.99 -14.91 1.24
C THR A 58 2.23 -13.80 1.92
N VAL A 59 2.68 -12.56 1.75
CA VAL A 59 2.06 -11.35 2.30
C VAL A 59 1.42 -10.57 1.16
N LEU A 60 0.11 -10.33 1.26
CA LEU A 60 -0.62 -9.45 0.35
C LEU A 60 -0.76 -8.06 0.99
N LEU A 61 -0.27 -7.04 0.29
CA LEU A 61 -0.38 -5.63 0.67
C LEU A 61 -1.35 -4.92 -0.29
N PRO A 62 -2.60 -4.67 0.14
CA PRO A 62 -3.61 -4.02 -0.68
C PRO A 62 -3.50 -2.50 -0.69
N SER A 63 -2.83 -1.94 0.32
CA SER A 63 -2.68 -0.50 0.52
C SER A 63 -1.22 -0.10 0.67
N ARG A 64 -0.92 1.09 0.17
CA ARG A 64 0.37 1.75 0.40
C ARG A 64 0.62 2.07 1.88
N GLY A 65 -0.43 2.28 2.67
CA GLY A 65 -0.32 2.54 4.12
C GLY A 65 0.30 1.37 4.89
N ALA A 66 0.17 0.15 4.38
CA ALA A 66 0.82 -1.03 4.95
C ALA A 66 2.33 -1.11 4.64
N VAL A 67 2.85 -0.36 3.66
CA VAL A 67 4.27 -0.41 3.24
C VAL A 67 5.23 -0.07 4.37
N PRO A 68 5.05 1.02 5.14
CA PRO A 68 5.96 1.32 6.24
C PRO A 68 5.85 0.29 7.39
N PHE A 69 4.70 -0.34 7.59
CA PHE A 69 4.55 -1.39 8.61
C PHE A 69 5.26 -2.68 8.22
N ILE A 70 5.18 -3.11 6.96
CA ILE A 70 5.93 -4.30 6.53
C ILE A 70 7.43 -4.04 6.57
N ILE A 71 7.88 -2.84 6.17
CA ILE A 71 9.29 -2.44 6.27
C ILE A 71 9.74 -2.40 7.74
N GLY A 72 8.94 -1.80 8.61
CA GLY A 72 9.19 -1.79 10.05
C GLY A 72 9.20 -3.19 10.65
N ALA A 73 8.34 -4.10 10.21
CA ALA A 73 8.32 -5.49 10.66
C ALA A 73 9.59 -6.24 10.24
N ILE A 74 10.05 -6.07 8.99
CA ILE A 74 11.32 -6.64 8.52
C ILE A 74 12.48 -6.09 9.36
N LYS A 75 12.47 -4.79 9.64
CA LYS A 75 13.45 -4.16 10.52
C LYS A 75 13.39 -4.72 11.94
N ALA A 76 12.20 -4.96 12.49
CA ALA A 76 12.01 -5.59 13.80
C ALA A 76 12.58 -7.02 13.84
N ILE A 77 12.35 -7.83 12.81
CA ILE A 77 12.96 -9.18 12.75
C ILE A 77 14.50 -9.11 12.79
N LYS A 78 15.10 -8.07 12.19
CA LYS A 78 16.56 -7.91 12.13
C LYS A 78 17.15 -7.26 13.39
N GLU A 79 16.45 -6.32 14.00
CA GLU A 79 17.00 -5.40 14.98
C GLU A 79 16.40 -5.51 16.39
N ASP A 80 15.19 -6.09 16.53
CA ASP A 80 14.63 -6.39 17.84
C ASP A 80 15.35 -7.62 18.43
N PRO A 81 16.03 -7.51 19.60
CA PRO A 81 16.83 -8.61 20.13
C PRO A 81 16.03 -9.89 20.41
N GLY A 82 14.75 -9.75 20.79
CA GLY A 82 13.89 -10.90 21.09
C GLY A 82 13.47 -11.64 19.83
N ILE A 83 12.98 -10.90 18.83
CA ILE A 83 12.54 -11.48 17.55
C ILE A 83 13.75 -12.05 16.79
N ASN A 84 14.85 -11.29 16.73
CA ASN A 84 16.04 -11.70 15.98
C ASN A 84 16.65 -12.99 16.51
N SER A 85 16.77 -13.11 17.84
CA SER A 85 17.31 -14.32 18.47
C SER A 85 16.43 -15.53 18.17
N PHE A 86 15.10 -15.39 18.32
CA PHE A 86 14.16 -16.46 17.99
C PHE A 86 14.26 -16.90 16.53
N VAL A 87 14.26 -15.95 15.59
CA VAL A 87 14.31 -16.25 14.15
C VAL A 87 15.60 -16.97 13.75
N LYS A 88 16.75 -16.55 14.30
CA LYS A 88 18.04 -17.22 14.06
C LYS A 88 18.06 -18.63 14.62
N GLU A 89 17.52 -18.83 15.82
CA GLU A 89 17.44 -20.14 16.46
C GLU A 89 16.47 -21.07 15.72
N ALA A 90 15.28 -20.59 15.37
CA ALA A 90 14.21 -21.39 14.79
C ALA A 90 14.44 -21.72 13.30
N PHE A 91 15.01 -20.78 12.53
CA PHE A 91 15.05 -20.91 11.06
C PHE A 91 16.47 -20.92 10.48
N GLY A 92 17.50 -20.58 11.27
CA GLY A 92 18.91 -20.66 10.83
C GLY A 92 19.25 -19.83 9.58
N THR A 93 18.50 -18.76 9.31
CA THR A 93 18.70 -17.90 8.13
C THR A 93 18.62 -16.41 8.47
N ASP A 94 19.48 -15.63 7.82
CA ASP A 94 19.41 -14.17 7.82
C ASP A 94 18.59 -13.64 6.61
N ASN A 95 18.37 -14.48 5.59
CA ASN A 95 17.68 -14.11 4.35
C ASN A 95 16.18 -14.42 4.44
N LEU A 96 15.42 -13.46 4.92
CA LEU A 96 14.00 -13.64 5.27
C LEU A 96 13.02 -13.33 4.14
N VAL A 97 13.32 -12.42 3.21
CA VAL A 97 12.26 -11.76 2.40
C VAL A 97 12.59 -11.64 0.92
N GLU A 98 11.64 -12.04 0.08
CA GLU A 98 11.53 -11.65 -1.33
C GLU A 98 10.66 -10.40 -1.45
N LEU A 99 11.33 -9.30 -1.77
CA LEU A 99 10.76 -7.95 -1.86
C LEU A 99 10.34 -7.62 -3.29
N PRO A 100 9.28 -6.82 -3.49
CA PRO A 100 8.88 -6.37 -4.82
C PRO A 100 9.92 -5.40 -5.40
N PRO A 101 9.91 -5.18 -6.73
CA PRO A 101 10.84 -4.28 -7.41
C PRO A 101 10.42 -2.80 -7.25
N LEU A 102 10.34 -2.32 -6.00
CA LEU A 102 10.14 -0.91 -5.66
C LEU A 102 11.32 -0.40 -4.83
N ALA A 103 11.74 0.83 -5.09
CA ALA A 103 12.94 1.45 -4.53
C ALA A 103 12.90 1.58 -3.00
N CYS A 104 11.71 1.73 -2.40
CA CYS A 104 11.56 1.78 -0.94
C CYS A 104 12.01 0.50 -0.23
N PHE A 105 12.14 -0.61 -0.95
CA PHE A 105 12.64 -1.88 -0.44
C PHE A 105 14.14 -2.11 -0.72
N ASP A 106 14.79 -1.27 -1.52
CA ASP A 106 16.18 -1.48 -1.95
C ASP A 106 17.16 -1.48 -0.76
N THR A 107 16.87 -0.69 0.28
CA THR A 107 17.66 -0.64 1.53
C THR A 107 17.66 -1.96 2.30
N PHE A 108 16.68 -2.84 2.04
CA PHE A 108 16.54 -4.16 2.66
C PHE A 108 16.86 -5.31 1.72
N ARG A 109 17.12 -5.02 0.44
CA ARG A 109 17.46 -6.02 -0.57
C ARG A 109 18.92 -6.42 -0.37
N GLU A 110 19.14 -7.33 0.56
CA GLU A 110 20.45 -7.99 0.71
C GLU A 110 20.80 -8.72 -0.59
N GLN A 111 22.09 -8.73 -0.96
CA GLN A 111 22.55 -9.50 -2.10
C GLN A 111 22.21 -10.97 -1.85
N LYS A 112 21.27 -11.52 -2.63
CA LYS A 112 20.81 -12.91 -2.52
C LYS A 112 22.03 -13.84 -2.36
N ALA A 113 22.16 -14.47 -1.21
CA ALA A 113 22.98 -15.68 -1.11
C ALA A 113 22.37 -16.70 -2.08
N GLN A 114 23.10 -17.02 -3.15
CA GLN A 114 22.63 -17.94 -4.18
C GLN A 114 22.19 -19.26 -3.53
N GLY A 115 20.90 -19.60 -3.65
CA GLY A 115 20.36 -20.92 -3.28
C GLY A 115 19.41 -20.97 -2.08
N GLN A 116 19.29 -19.92 -1.26
CA GLN A 116 18.32 -19.91 -0.14
C GLN A 116 16.93 -19.44 -0.59
N LYS A 117 15.88 -20.17 -0.18
CA LYS A 117 14.49 -19.77 -0.43
C LYS A 117 14.09 -18.65 0.55
N PRO A 118 13.42 -17.59 0.08
CA PRO A 118 12.91 -16.53 0.97
C PRO A 118 11.81 -17.09 1.87
N LEU A 119 11.75 -16.68 3.14
CA LEU A 119 10.70 -17.07 4.09
C LEU A 119 9.42 -16.21 3.96
N VAL A 120 9.51 -15.05 3.33
CA VAL A 120 8.41 -14.12 3.12
C VAL A 120 8.40 -13.68 1.67
N ARG A 121 7.27 -13.80 0.98
CA ARG A 121 7.05 -13.29 -0.39
C ARG A 121 6.03 -12.17 -0.34
N ILE A 122 6.39 -10.98 -0.78
CA ILE A 122 5.48 -9.83 -0.75
C ILE A 122 4.83 -9.64 -2.13
N LEU A 123 3.50 -9.58 -2.15
CA LEU A 123 2.69 -9.17 -3.28
C LEU A 123 2.02 -7.83 -2.94
N ILE A 124 2.41 -6.77 -3.65
CA ILE A 124 1.80 -5.45 -3.51
C ILE A 124 0.92 -5.16 -4.73
N LEU A 125 -0.33 -4.75 -4.49
CA LEU A 125 -1.32 -4.48 -5.52
C LEU A 125 -2.18 -3.27 -5.16
N PRO A 126 -2.64 -2.46 -6.14
CA PRO A 126 -3.28 -1.16 -5.93
C PRO A 126 -4.77 -1.24 -5.60
N PHE A 127 -5.16 -1.98 -4.55
CA PHE A 127 -6.57 -2.08 -4.18
C PHE A 127 -7.13 -0.76 -3.66
N THR A 128 -6.31 0.03 -2.95
CA THR A 128 -6.72 1.32 -2.35
C THR A 128 -6.23 2.54 -3.12
N ALA A 129 -5.90 2.38 -4.40
CA ALA A 129 -5.66 3.52 -5.30
C ALA A 129 -7.01 4.20 -5.62
N ASP A 130 -7.56 4.93 -4.66
CA ASP A 130 -8.84 5.60 -4.77
C ASP A 130 -8.77 6.77 -5.77
N ALA A 131 -9.70 6.81 -6.71
CA ALA A 131 -9.91 8.00 -7.54
C ALA A 131 -10.99 8.91 -6.95
N SER A 132 -10.84 10.20 -7.19
CA SER A 132 -11.93 11.17 -7.09
C SER A 132 -12.49 11.43 -8.48
N PHE A 133 -13.71 10.96 -8.71
CA PHE A 133 -14.50 11.23 -9.90
C PHE A 133 -15.50 12.37 -9.60
N PRO A 134 -15.69 13.35 -10.51
CA PRO A 134 -16.55 14.50 -10.29
C PRO A 134 -18.06 14.18 -10.13
N ASP A 135 -18.49 12.95 -10.47
CA ASP A 135 -19.90 12.54 -10.44
C ASP A 135 -20.31 11.68 -9.23
N LYS A 136 -21.61 11.69 -8.91
CA LYS A 136 -22.26 11.05 -7.74
C LYS A 136 -22.04 9.52 -7.59
N LYS A 137 -21.38 8.86 -8.54
CA LYS A 137 -21.08 7.42 -8.52
C LYS A 137 -19.66 7.07 -8.05
N ASN A 138 -18.88 8.03 -7.56
CA ASN A 138 -17.50 7.81 -7.09
C ASN A 138 -17.36 6.59 -6.16
N ARG A 139 -18.33 6.37 -5.28
CA ARG A 139 -18.33 5.24 -4.35
C ARG A 139 -18.44 3.87 -5.02
N GLU A 140 -19.35 3.71 -5.97
CA GLU A 140 -19.59 2.46 -6.68
C GLU A 140 -18.40 2.11 -7.58
N ILE A 141 -17.83 3.11 -8.25
CA ILE A 141 -16.66 2.92 -9.12
C ILE A 141 -15.46 2.45 -8.29
N VAL A 142 -15.17 3.11 -7.17
CA VAL A 142 -14.05 2.74 -6.29
C VAL A 142 -14.23 1.34 -5.69
N ASP A 143 -15.44 0.96 -5.29
CA ASP A 143 -15.69 -0.41 -4.82
C ASP A 143 -15.54 -1.43 -5.96
N GLY A 144 -15.99 -1.10 -7.18
CA GLY A 144 -15.76 -1.91 -8.37
C GLY A 144 -14.28 -2.09 -8.72
N MET A 145 -13.46 -1.06 -8.54
CA MET A 145 -12.00 -1.13 -8.75
C MET A 145 -11.33 -2.07 -7.74
N ARG A 146 -11.75 -2.02 -6.47
CA ARG A 146 -11.29 -2.96 -5.44
C ARG A 146 -11.64 -4.39 -5.81
N GLN A 147 -12.88 -4.63 -6.26
CA GLN A 147 -13.33 -5.94 -6.70
C GLN A 147 -12.54 -6.46 -7.91
N PHE A 148 -12.29 -5.58 -8.88
CA PHE A 148 -11.41 -5.88 -10.02
C PHE A 148 -10.02 -6.33 -9.55
N MET A 149 -9.40 -5.59 -8.62
CA MET A 149 -8.08 -5.96 -8.09
C MET A 149 -8.10 -7.25 -7.28
N THR A 150 -9.18 -7.57 -6.58
CA THR A 150 -9.34 -8.87 -5.92
C THR A 150 -9.34 -10.02 -6.93
N ARG A 151 -10.04 -9.87 -8.07
CA ARG A 151 -10.03 -10.89 -9.14
C ARG A 151 -8.64 -11.06 -9.75
N VAL A 152 -7.92 -9.96 -9.95
CA VAL A 152 -6.50 -9.96 -10.36
C VAL A 152 -5.63 -10.71 -9.35
N ALA A 153 -5.80 -10.44 -8.05
CA ALA A 153 -5.02 -11.08 -6.99
C ALA A 153 -5.30 -12.57 -6.86
N VAL A 154 -6.55 -13.03 -7.02
CA VAL A 154 -6.91 -14.46 -6.98
C VAL A 154 -6.18 -15.25 -8.08
N GLU A 155 -6.03 -14.69 -9.28
CA GLU A 155 -5.26 -15.31 -10.37
C GLU A 155 -3.77 -15.46 -9.99
N MET A 156 -3.18 -14.44 -9.34
CA MET A 156 -1.78 -14.48 -8.90
C MET A 156 -1.55 -15.42 -7.72
N LEU A 157 -2.42 -15.37 -6.71
CA LEU A 157 -2.23 -16.08 -5.45
C LEU A 157 -2.61 -17.55 -5.53
N PHE A 158 -3.69 -17.90 -6.24
CA PHE A 158 -4.28 -19.24 -6.12
C PHE A 158 -4.26 -20.06 -7.42
N LYS A 159 -3.79 -19.49 -8.54
CA LYS A 159 -3.69 -20.20 -9.82
C LYS A 159 -2.23 -20.30 -10.29
N PRO A 160 -1.81 -21.47 -10.80
CA PRO A 160 -0.49 -21.59 -11.42
C PRO A 160 -0.42 -20.77 -12.70
N PRO A 161 0.77 -20.25 -13.09
CA PRO A 161 0.93 -19.33 -14.22
C PRO A 161 0.26 -19.79 -15.52
N ASN A 162 0.36 -21.08 -15.86
CA ASN A 162 -0.21 -21.66 -17.06
C ASN A 162 -1.75 -21.82 -17.05
N LYS A 163 -2.41 -21.57 -15.91
CA LYS A 163 -3.88 -21.60 -15.77
C LYS A 163 -4.48 -20.21 -15.54
N ARG A 164 -3.67 -19.15 -15.61
CA ARG A 164 -4.15 -17.79 -15.44
C ARG A 164 -4.85 -17.32 -16.70
N THR A 165 -6.17 -17.24 -16.64
CA THR A 165 -7.01 -16.88 -17.79
C THR A 165 -8.02 -15.79 -17.44
N GLY A 166 -8.00 -15.25 -16.22
CA GLY A 166 -8.91 -14.17 -15.81
C GLY A 166 -8.79 -12.96 -16.73
N LYS A 167 -9.94 -12.44 -17.17
CA LYS A 167 -10.02 -11.28 -18.07
C LYS A 167 -9.46 -10.03 -17.38
N GLU A 168 -9.76 -9.83 -16.09
CA GLU A 168 -9.28 -8.72 -15.28
C GLU A 168 -7.75 -8.77 -15.12
N PHE A 169 -7.21 -9.97 -14.88
CA PHE A 169 -5.76 -10.19 -14.79
C PHE A 169 -5.06 -9.86 -16.11
N ARG A 170 -5.56 -10.36 -17.24
CA ARG A 170 -4.99 -10.06 -18.57
C ARG A 170 -5.06 -8.56 -18.88
N LEU A 171 -6.20 -7.92 -18.64
CA LEU A 171 -6.36 -6.48 -18.82
C LEU A 171 -5.37 -5.68 -17.96
N TYR A 172 -5.16 -6.08 -16.71
CA TYR A 172 -4.19 -5.40 -15.83
C TYR A 172 -2.75 -5.56 -16.36
N LEU A 173 -2.35 -6.75 -16.83
CA LEU A 173 -1.03 -6.94 -17.44
C LEU A 173 -0.85 -6.12 -18.73
N ASP A 174 -1.87 -6.07 -19.58
CA ASP A 174 -1.84 -5.29 -20.82
C ASP A 174 -1.77 -3.79 -20.53
N PHE A 175 -2.48 -3.31 -19.51
CA PHE A 175 -2.34 -1.94 -19.00
C PHE A 175 -0.89 -1.64 -18.58
N LEU A 176 -0.27 -2.47 -17.74
CA LEU A 176 1.12 -2.27 -17.30
C LEU A 176 2.10 -2.23 -18.49
N LYS A 177 1.90 -3.07 -19.50
CA LYS A 177 2.76 -3.17 -20.69
C LYS A 177 2.56 -2.00 -21.64
N GLU A 178 1.32 -1.67 -21.97
CA GLU A 178 0.98 -0.77 -23.06
C GLU A 178 0.84 0.69 -22.64
N VAL A 179 0.35 0.93 -21.42
CA VAL A 179 0.17 2.29 -20.87
C VAL A 179 1.40 2.72 -20.10
N GLU A 180 1.92 1.86 -19.22
CA GLU A 180 3.03 2.24 -18.34
C GLU A 180 4.41 1.85 -18.85
N GLY A 181 4.49 0.99 -19.87
CA GLY A 181 5.77 0.48 -20.36
C GLY A 181 6.51 -0.41 -19.36
N ARG A 182 5.85 -0.87 -18.28
CA ARG A 182 6.44 -1.64 -17.18
C ARG A 182 6.35 -3.15 -17.44
N LYS A 183 6.87 -3.61 -18.59
CA LYS A 183 6.88 -5.03 -18.97
C LYS A 183 7.51 -5.92 -17.89
N GLY A 184 8.60 -5.48 -17.26
CA GLY A 184 9.25 -6.24 -16.19
C GLY A 184 8.35 -6.52 -14.99
N LEU A 185 7.50 -5.54 -14.60
CA LEU A 185 6.52 -5.72 -13.52
C LEU A 185 5.39 -6.65 -13.95
N ALA A 186 4.92 -6.53 -15.19
CA ALA A 186 3.93 -7.45 -15.73
C ALA A 186 4.47 -8.90 -15.78
N ASP A 187 5.72 -9.10 -16.21
CA ASP A 187 6.40 -10.40 -16.23
C ASP A 187 6.67 -10.94 -14.81
N PHE A 188 6.85 -10.07 -13.80
CA PHE A 188 6.90 -10.46 -12.40
C PHE A 188 5.55 -11.03 -11.93
N TYR A 189 4.45 -10.32 -12.17
CA TYR A 189 3.12 -10.78 -11.81
C TYR A 189 2.70 -12.05 -12.55
N GLU A 190 3.03 -12.15 -13.84
CA GLU A 190 2.74 -13.33 -14.66
C GLU A 190 3.46 -14.58 -14.15
N ARG A 191 4.66 -14.44 -13.59
CA ARG A 191 5.48 -15.54 -13.05
C ARG A 191 5.39 -15.72 -11.54
N PHE A 192 4.63 -14.86 -10.85
CA PHE A 192 4.46 -14.94 -9.40
C PHE A 192 4.03 -16.35 -9.01
N GLN A 193 4.68 -16.97 -8.04
CA GLN A 193 4.39 -18.35 -7.65
C GLN A 193 3.16 -18.39 -6.74
N PRO A 194 2.11 -19.16 -7.07
CA PRO A 194 0.92 -19.23 -6.23
C PRO A 194 1.25 -19.83 -4.86
N VAL A 195 0.37 -19.60 -3.89
CA VAL A 195 0.38 -20.34 -2.63
C VAL A 195 -0.15 -21.75 -2.86
N LYS A 196 0.42 -22.73 -2.15
CA LYS A 196 -0.09 -24.10 -2.20
C LYS A 196 -1.32 -24.24 -1.29
N ARG A 197 -2.06 -25.34 -1.47
CA ARG A 197 -3.16 -25.68 -0.57
C ARG A 197 -2.63 -25.83 0.86
N GLY A 198 -3.26 -25.16 1.82
CA GLY A 198 -2.82 -25.12 3.22
C GLY A 198 -1.71 -24.11 3.50
N GLU A 199 -1.36 -23.25 2.55
CA GLU A 199 -0.43 -22.13 2.78
C GLU A 199 -1.24 -20.82 2.84
N PRO A 200 -1.62 -20.32 4.05
CA PRO A 200 -2.37 -19.08 4.18
C PRO A 200 -1.61 -17.88 3.64
N VAL A 201 -2.34 -16.97 3.01
CA VAL A 201 -1.85 -15.62 2.65
C VAL A 201 -2.08 -14.68 3.83
N LEU A 202 -1.04 -14.00 4.30
CA LEU A 202 -1.19 -12.92 5.28
C LEU A 202 -1.61 -11.64 4.56
N PHE A 203 -2.82 -11.15 4.81
CA PHE A 203 -3.34 -9.90 4.26
C PHE A 203 -3.07 -8.78 5.27
N ILE A 204 -2.23 -7.79 4.95
CA ILE A 204 -1.91 -6.69 5.88
C ILE A 204 -2.46 -5.39 5.33
N ASP A 205 -3.37 -4.74 6.05
CA ASP A 205 -3.98 -3.48 5.61
C ASP A 205 -4.04 -2.44 6.74
N THR A 206 -3.96 -1.16 6.36
CA THR A 206 -4.25 -0.03 7.25
C THR A 206 -5.74 0.31 7.17
N VAL A 207 -6.35 0.49 8.34
CA VAL A 207 -7.80 0.58 8.49
C VAL A 207 -8.18 1.89 9.16
N VAL A 208 -8.58 2.87 8.35
CA VAL A 208 -9.05 4.18 8.84
C VAL A 208 -10.56 4.15 9.06
N SER A 209 -11.33 3.95 7.99
CA SER A 209 -12.80 3.91 8.05
C SER A 209 -13.37 2.49 8.07
N GLY A 210 -12.55 1.49 7.71
CA GLY A 210 -12.98 0.09 7.56
C GLY A 210 -13.57 -0.28 6.21
N ARG A 211 -13.93 0.70 5.37
CA ARG A 211 -14.62 0.43 4.09
C ARG A 211 -13.76 -0.35 3.09
N ALA A 212 -12.52 0.09 2.87
CA ALA A 212 -11.66 -0.51 1.86
C ALA A 212 -11.40 -1.99 2.15
N SER A 213 -10.89 -2.29 3.35
CA SER A 213 -10.61 -3.65 3.81
C SER A 213 -11.85 -4.54 3.77
N HIS A 214 -13.01 -4.04 4.22
CA HIS A 214 -14.28 -4.76 4.13
C HIS A 214 -14.65 -5.10 2.67
N THR A 215 -14.63 -4.11 1.75
CA THR A 215 -14.95 -4.36 0.33
C THR A 215 -14.02 -5.41 -0.28
N ILE A 216 -12.71 -5.33 0.02
CA ILE A 216 -11.69 -6.24 -0.55
C ILE A 216 -11.87 -7.65 -0.02
N LEU A 217 -11.99 -7.81 1.30
CA LEU A 217 -12.08 -9.12 1.94
C LEU A 217 -13.44 -9.79 1.66
N SER A 218 -14.55 -9.05 1.66
CA SER A 218 -15.84 -9.60 1.24
C SER A 218 -15.84 -10.08 -0.21
N GLU A 219 -15.08 -9.44 -1.09
CA GLU A 219 -14.91 -9.94 -2.47
C GLU A 219 -14.08 -11.23 -2.50
N PHE A 220 -13.04 -11.36 -1.67
CA PHE A 220 -12.28 -12.62 -1.54
C PHE A 220 -13.20 -13.76 -1.08
N GLU A 221 -14.03 -13.54 -0.06
CA GLU A 221 -15.03 -14.51 0.41
C GLU A 221 -16.02 -14.87 -0.70
N ARG A 222 -16.52 -13.88 -1.44
CA ARG A 222 -17.44 -14.10 -2.57
C ARG A 222 -16.82 -14.94 -3.68
N LEU A 223 -15.51 -14.84 -3.87
CA LEU A 223 -14.73 -15.64 -4.81
C LEU A 223 -14.32 -17.02 -4.25
N GLY A 224 -14.81 -17.37 -3.05
CA GLY A 224 -14.61 -18.67 -2.42
C GLY A 224 -13.28 -18.81 -1.68
N VAL A 225 -12.62 -17.70 -1.33
CA VAL A 225 -11.43 -17.72 -0.47
C VAL A 225 -11.88 -17.77 0.98
N ASP A 226 -11.46 -18.82 1.68
CA ASP A 226 -11.75 -18.97 3.10
C ASP A 226 -10.90 -18.02 3.95
N LEU A 227 -11.56 -17.10 4.66
CA LEU A 227 -10.92 -16.13 5.56
C LEU A 227 -10.99 -16.61 7.00
N GLY A 228 -9.91 -16.40 7.75
CA GLY A 228 -9.94 -16.62 9.19
C GLY A 228 -8.56 -16.61 9.80
N TYR A 229 -8.39 -17.41 10.85
CA TYR A 229 -7.18 -17.46 11.69
C TYR A 229 -6.57 -18.81 11.83
N GLU A 230 -7.34 -19.82 11.48
CA GLU A 230 -6.94 -21.18 11.64
C GLU A 230 -5.96 -21.54 10.50
N PRO A 231 -5.03 -22.47 10.74
CA PRO A 231 -4.06 -22.91 9.75
C PRO A 231 -4.66 -23.44 8.44
N PHE A 232 -5.96 -23.77 8.43
CA PHE A 232 -6.67 -24.22 7.24
C PHE A 232 -7.31 -23.10 6.41
N ASN A 233 -7.45 -21.89 6.97
CA ASN A 233 -7.96 -20.75 6.21
C ASN A 233 -6.97 -20.37 5.10
N GLN A 234 -7.48 -19.92 3.97
CA GLN A 234 -6.64 -19.56 2.82
C GLN A 234 -6.03 -18.16 2.95
N MET A 235 -6.65 -17.30 3.75
CA MET A 235 -6.16 -15.95 3.99
C MET A 235 -6.42 -15.52 5.44
N VAL A 236 -5.40 -14.92 6.04
CA VAL A 236 -5.38 -14.43 7.41
C VAL A 236 -5.26 -12.91 7.40
N PRO A 237 -6.30 -12.16 7.78
CA PRO A 237 -6.22 -10.70 7.89
C PRO A 237 -5.39 -10.26 9.10
N LEU A 238 -4.54 -9.26 8.90
CA LEU A 238 -3.88 -8.47 9.93
C LEU A 238 -4.23 -7.00 9.69
N LEU A 239 -5.11 -6.46 10.53
CA LEU A 239 -5.70 -5.14 10.34
C LEU A 239 -5.08 -4.14 11.32
N ILE A 240 -4.39 -3.12 10.80
CA ILE A 240 -3.78 -2.06 11.60
C ILE A 240 -4.76 -0.88 11.62
N VAL A 241 -5.37 -0.61 12.77
CA VAL A 241 -6.53 0.28 12.89
C VAL A 241 -6.12 1.65 13.44
N ASP A 242 -6.43 2.71 12.68
CA ASP A 242 -6.19 4.11 13.03
C ASP A 242 -7.11 4.59 14.16
N ASP A 243 -6.66 5.59 14.92
CA ASP A 243 -7.40 6.28 15.99
C ASP A 243 -8.05 5.32 17.00
N ASN A 244 -7.37 4.22 17.31
CA ASN A 244 -7.85 3.12 18.15
C ASN A 244 -9.23 2.58 17.71
N GLY A 245 -9.54 2.72 16.43
CA GLY A 245 -10.82 2.35 15.85
C GLY A 245 -11.96 3.32 16.10
N ARG A 246 -11.74 4.52 16.66
CA ARG A 246 -12.81 5.52 16.88
C ARG A 246 -13.48 5.97 15.59
N ARG A 247 -12.75 5.98 14.47
CA ARG A 247 -13.25 6.37 13.13
C ARG A 247 -13.98 5.25 12.38
N LEU A 248 -14.00 4.03 12.91
CA LEU A 248 -14.73 2.91 12.29
C LEU A 248 -16.24 3.13 12.41
N LYS A 249 -16.93 3.07 11.26
CA LYS A 249 -18.40 3.03 11.22
C LYS A 249 -18.89 1.68 11.73
N ASP A 250 -20.08 1.65 12.32
CA ASP A 250 -20.63 0.46 13.00
C ASP A 250 -20.60 -0.82 12.17
N ILE A 251 -20.97 -0.74 10.89
CA ILE A 251 -20.94 -1.90 9.99
C ILE A 251 -19.53 -2.48 9.84
N PHE A 252 -18.52 -1.62 9.71
CA PHE A 252 -17.13 -2.05 9.58
C PHE A 252 -16.49 -2.40 10.91
N ARG A 253 -16.94 -1.77 12.01
CA ARG A 253 -16.51 -2.13 13.36
C ARG A 253 -16.89 -3.57 13.67
N LYS A 254 -18.14 -3.97 13.42
CA LYS A 254 -18.59 -5.37 13.60
C LYS A 254 -17.70 -6.34 12.84
N TYR A 255 -17.35 -5.97 11.61
CA TYR A 255 -16.44 -6.76 10.78
C TYR A 255 -15.04 -6.88 11.41
N VAL A 256 -14.41 -5.76 11.79
CA VAL A 256 -13.10 -5.75 12.49
C VAL A 256 -13.16 -6.47 13.83
N ASP A 257 -14.28 -6.43 14.54
CA ASP A 257 -14.44 -7.06 15.84
C ASP A 257 -14.48 -8.59 15.74
N VAL A 258 -14.98 -9.17 14.63
CA VAL A 258 -14.82 -10.62 14.35
C VAL A 258 -13.35 -11.01 14.44
N TYR A 259 -12.49 -10.11 13.99
CA TYR A 259 -11.06 -10.29 13.98
C TYR A 259 -10.37 -9.97 15.33
N THR A 260 -11.07 -9.35 16.28
CA THR A 260 -10.50 -8.91 17.58
C THR A 260 -10.68 -9.95 18.70
N HIS A 261 -11.70 -10.82 18.61
CA HIS A 261 -12.12 -11.71 19.71
C HIS A 261 -11.44 -13.09 19.71
N THR A 262 -10.39 -13.26 18.92
CA THR A 262 -9.61 -14.50 18.89
C THR A 262 -8.28 -14.27 19.60
N ASP A 263 -7.73 -15.30 20.24
CA ASP A 263 -6.41 -15.25 20.90
C ASP A 263 -5.24 -14.91 19.94
N THR A 264 -5.53 -14.71 18.64
CA THR A 264 -4.60 -14.26 17.62
C THR A 264 -4.66 -12.74 17.48
N GLU A 265 -3.52 -12.04 17.64
CA GLU A 265 -3.38 -10.57 17.51
C GLU A 265 -3.51 -10.07 16.05
N SER A 266 -4.64 -10.36 15.43
CA SER A 266 -4.90 -10.05 14.02
C SER A 266 -5.53 -8.67 13.80
N VAL A 267 -5.73 -7.92 14.89
CA VAL A 267 -6.11 -6.51 14.87
C VAL A 267 -5.16 -5.74 15.79
N ILE A 268 -4.42 -4.79 15.21
CA ILE A 268 -3.51 -3.91 15.93
C ILE A 268 -4.12 -2.51 15.97
N LYS A 269 -4.63 -2.10 17.13
CA LYS A 269 -5.17 -0.75 17.33
C LYS A 269 -4.05 0.23 17.69
N MET A 270 -4.00 1.37 17.01
CA MET A 270 -2.98 2.39 17.22
C MET A 270 -3.59 3.77 17.44
N PRO A 271 -2.94 4.67 18.20
CA PRO A 271 -3.42 6.05 18.37
C PRO A 271 -3.48 6.82 17.06
N LYS A 272 -2.45 6.72 16.22
CA LYS A 272 -2.44 7.36 14.91
C LYS A 272 -1.52 6.66 13.92
N ILE A 273 -2.04 6.31 12.74
CA ILE A 273 -1.24 5.89 11.60
C ILE A 273 -0.68 7.15 10.93
N ILE A 274 0.60 7.43 11.19
CA ILE A 274 1.25 8.68 10.78
C ILE A 274 1.46 8.76 9.26
N SER A 275 1.69 7.62 8.62
CA SER A 275 1.99 7.51 7.18
C SER A 275 0.75 7.64 6.28
N GLU A 276 -0.44 7.36 6.82
CA GLU A 276 -1.69 7.35 6.05
C GLU A 276 -2.10 8.77 5.67
N ASP A 277 -2.52 8.98 4.41
CA ASP A 277 -2.86 10.29 3.85
C ASP A 277 -1.72 11.34 3.94
N ARG A 278 -0.45 10.92 4.04
CA ARG A 278 0.72 11.81 4.21
C ARG A 278 1.81 11.61 3.17
N GLY A 279 1.48 11.91 1.92
CA GLY A 279 2.44 11.98 0.81
C GLY A 279 3.21 10.69 0.53
N ALA A 280 3.89 10.64 -0.60
CA ALA A 280 4.79 9.52 -0.86
C ALA A 280 6.05 9.55 0.05
N ALA A 281 6.34 10.69 0.71
CA ALA A 281 7.48 10.88 1.59
C ALA A 281 7.44 10.02 2.87
N LEU A 282 6.26 9.65 3.38
CA LEU A 282 6.13 8.75 4.54
C LEU A 282 5.71 7.32 4.16
N LEU A 283 5.19 7.14 2.94
CA LEU A 283 4.73 5.85 2.44
C LEU A 283 5.83 5.08 1.68
N GLY A 284 6.82 5.79 1.15
CA GLY A 284 7.89 5.24 0.32
C GLY A 284 7.45 4.88 -1.11
N VAL A 285 6.16 4.97 -1.41
CA VAL A 285 5.57 4.67 -2.72
C VAL A 285 4.54 5.73 -3.10
N CYS A 286 4.39 5.96 -4.41
CA CYS A 286 3.36 6.80 -4.97
C CYS A 286 2.20 5.97 -5.52
N ALA A 287 0.99 6.50 -5.40
CA ALA A 287 -0.21 5.93 -5.99
C ALA A 287 -0.54 6.68 -7.28
N VAL A 288 -0.58 6.00 -8.41
CA VAL A 288 -0.93 6.62 -9.70
C VAL A 288 -2.19 5.98 -10.24
N ILE A 289 -3.14 6.79 -10.70
CA ILE A 289 -4.39 6.34 -11.29
C ILE A 289 -4.73 7.10 -12.57
N TYR A 290 -5.24 6.39 -13.58
CA TYR A 290 -5.58 6.92 -14.89
C TYR A 290 -7.10 7.09 -15.00
N GLU A 291 -7.60 8.20 -14.46
CA GLU A 291 -9.03 8.44 -14.21
C GLU A 291 -9.89 8.21 -15.47
N ASN A 292 -9.52 8.81 -16.60
CA ASN A 292 -10.35 8.75 -17.80
C ASN A 292 -10.19 7.44 -18.59
N LEU A 293 -9.16 6.63 -18.34
CA LEU A 293 -9.14 5.25 -18.84
C LEU A 293 -10.22 4.42 -18.13
N ILE A 294 -10.39 4.60 -16.82
CA ILE A 294 -11.38 3.87 -16.02
C ILE A 294 -12.79 4.23 -16.51
N VAL A 295 -13.08 5.53 -16.65
CA VAL A 295 -14.36 6.00 -17.18
C VAL A 295 -14.65 5.41 -18.56
N ASN A 296 -13.71 5.51 -19.49
CA ASN A 296 -13.88 4.95 -20.84
C ASN A 296 -14.13 3.43 -20.80
N ALA A 297 -13.40 2.67 -19.98
CA ALA A 297 -13.57 1.22 -19.92
C ALA A 297 -14.90 0.79 -19.27
N ILE A 298 -15.44 1.58 -18.33
CA ILE A 298 -16.78 1.39 -17.78
C ILE A 298 -17.85 1.62 -18.86
N GLU A 299 -17.74 2.72 -19.60
CA GLU A 299 -18.68 3.07 -20.68
C GLU A 299 -18.70 2.00 -21.79
N ASN A 300 -17.52 1.44 -22.10
CA ASN A 300 -17.35 0.35 -23.06
C ASN A 300 -17.61 -1.05 -22.47
N ARG A 301 -18.04 -1.15 -21.20
CA ARG A 301 -18.38 -2.40 -20.50
C ARG A 301 -17.28 -3.47 -20.54
N VAL A 302 -16.01 -3.06 -20.54
CA VAL A 302 -14.84 -3.94 -20.71
C VAL A 302 -14.85 -5.11 -19.71
N CYS A 303 -15.17 -4.85 -18.44
CA CYS A 303 -15.24 -5.89 -17.41
C CYS A 303 -16.66 -6.26 -16.98
N GLY A 304 -17.69 -5.73 -17.64
CA GLY A 304 -19.10 -6.05 -17.40
C GLY A 304 -19.63 -5.56 -16.05
N ASP A 305 -19.30 -6.27 -14.97
CA ASP A 305 -19.90 -6.14 -13.64
C ASP A 305 -19.01 -5.41 -12.61
N VAL A 306 -17.75 -5.15 -12.94
CA VAL A 306 -16.80 -4.41 -12.08
C VAL A 306 -16.12 -3.29 -12.86
N ALA A 307 -15.75 -2.22 -12.15
CA ALA A 307 -14.96 -1.13 -12.72
C ALA A 307 -13.48 -1.55 -12.85
N PRO A 308 -12.86 -1.47 -14.04
CA PRO A 308 -11.43 -1.75 -14.18
C PRO A 308 -10.58 -0.81 -13.33
N CYS A 309 -9.55 -1.36 -12.67
CA CYS A 309 -8.56 -0.54 -11.96
C CYS A 309 -7.36 -0.29 -12.88
N PHE A 310 -7.29 0.92 -13.44
CA PHE A 310 -6.08 1.42 -14.11
C PHE A 310 -5.33 2.32 -13.14
N GLY A 311 -4.75 1.69 -12.12
CA GLY A 311 -3.87 2.35 -11.18
C GLY A 311 -2.79 1.39 -10.74
N THR A 312 -1.77 1.91 -10.08
CA THR A 312 -0.64 1.11 -9.61
C THR A 312 0.19 1.84 -8.56
N TRP A 313 1.10 1.09 -7.94
CA TRP A 313 2.14 1.65 -7.10
C TRP A 313 3.39 1.93 -7.93
N HIS A 314 3.96 3.11 -7.72
CA HIS A 314 5.21 3.55 -8.32
C HIS A 314 6.21 3.92 -7.23
N ASP A 315 7.47 3.97 -7.62
CA ASP A 315 8.46 4.70 -6.85
C ASP A 315 8.06 6.18 -6.75
N VAL A 316 8.64 6.87 -5.76
CA VAL A 316 8.53 8.33 -5.66
C VAL A 316 9.11 8.98 -6.92
N PRO A 317 8.55 10.11 -7.40
CA PRO A 317 9.01 10.71 -8.63
C PRO A 317 10.51 10.98 -8.64
N ARG A 318 11.24 10.74 -9.75
CA ARG A 318 12.70 10.95 -9.82
C ARG A 318 13.12 12.38 -9.54
N SER A 319 12.30 13.36 -9.93
CA SER A 319 12.52 14.77 -9.63
C SER A 319 12.55 15.06 -8.13
N GLU A 320 11.86 14.24 -7.34
CA GLU A 320 11.67 14.41 -5.89
C GLU A 320 12.32 13.29 -5.07
N SER A 321 12.88 12.26 -5.72
CA SER A 321 13.31 11.03 -5.08
C SER A 321 14.38 11.26 -4.02
N GLY A 322 15.28 12.22 -4.23
CA GLY A 322 16.28 12.58 -3.23
C GLY A 322 15.67 13.05 -1.91
N VAL A 323 14.65 13.90 -1.97
CA VAL A 323 13.94 14.43 -0.79
C VAL A 323 13.05 13.36 -0.19
N TYR A 324 12.20 12.73 -1.01
CA TYR A 324 11.19 11.78 -0.53
C TYR A 324 11.83 10.52 0.04
N SER A 325 12.82 9.94 -0.62
CA SER A 325 13.53 8.77 -0.10
C SER A 325 14.34 9.11 1.16
N SER A 326 14.92 10.30 1.25
CA SER A 326 15.62 10.76 2.47
C SER A 326 14.65 10.85 3.66
N LEU A 327 13.51 11.53 3.48
CA LEU A 327 12.49 11.67 4.52
C LEU A 327 11.90 10.32 4.92
N PHE A 328 11.60 9.45 3.95
CA PHE A 328 11.11 8.10 4.21
C PHE A 328 12.10 7.29 5.05
N ASN A 329 13.38 7.28 4.66
CA ASN A 329 14.41 6.57 5.39
C ASN A 329 14.59 7.12 6.82
N LYS A 330 14.52 8.44 7.01
CA LYS A 330 14.56 9.07 8.34
C LYS A 330 13.36 8.65 9.20
N PHE A 331 12.16 8.64 8.62
CA PHE A 331 10.95 8.16 9.30
C PHE A 331 11.10 6.69 9.74
N ILE A 332 11.51 5.80 8.84
CA ILE A 332 11.75 4.38 9.16
C ILE A 332 12.86 4.22 10.20
N ASN A 333 13.89 5.06 10.17
CA ASN A 333 14.95 5.04 11.18
C ASN A 333 14.45 5.45 12.57
N LEU A 334 13.60 6.48 12.68
CA LEU A 334 12.99 6.86 13.95
C LEU A 334 12.15 5.73 14.56
N VAL A 335 11.35 5.07 13.71
CA VAL A 335 10.60 3.86 14.12
C VAL A 335 11.58 2.75 14.54
N GLY A 336 12.66 2.57 13.78
CA GLY A 336 13.74 1.62 14.06
C GLY A 336 14.46 1.82 15.40
N MET A 337 14.69 3.07 15.80
CA MET A 337 15.26 3.39 17.10
C MET A 337 14.36 2.90 18.23
N LYS A 338 13.04 3.10 18.10
CA LYS A 338 12.05 2.58 19.06
C LYS A 338 11.97 1.05 19.05
N ILE A 339 12.02 0.42 17.86
CA ILE A 339 12.05 -1.04 17.70
C ILE A 339 13.27 -1.65 18.40
N SER A 340 14.46 -1.09 18.21
CA SER A 340 15.71 -1.61 18.78
C SER A 340 15.95 -1.22 20.26
N GLY A 341 15.07 -0.40 20.85
CA GLY A 341 15.24 0.12 22.20
C GLY A 341 16.35 1.19 22.33
N ARG A 342 16.86 1.71 21.21
CA ARG A 342 17.87 2.79 21.20
C ARG A 342 17.21 4.12 21.52
N VAL A 343 17.41 4.60 22.74
CA VAL A 343 16.83 5.87 23.22
C VAL A 343 17.77 7.07 23.05
N GLU A 344 19.08 6.84 22.96
CA GLU A 344 20.07 7.91 22.82
C GLU A 344 19.91 8.64 21.48
N GLY A 345 19.85 9.98 21.52
CA GLY A 345 19.71 10.82 20.34
C GLY A 345 18.31 10.83 19.68
N PHE A 346 17.37 9.99 20.13
CA PHE A 346 16.05 9.86 19.49
C PHE A 346 15.29 11.19 19.37
N GLU A 347 15.22 11.97 20.46
CA GLU A 347 14.51 13.24 20.49
C GLU A 347 15.16 14.29 19.56
N GLN A 348 16.49 14.25 19.43
CA GLN A 348 17.23 15.14 18.53
C GLN A 348 17.00 14.78 17.06
N GLU A 349 17.05 13.49 16.72
CA GLU A 349 16.74 12.98 15.38
C GLU A 349 15.29 13.28 15.00
N ARG A 350 14.34 13.09 15.93
CA ARG A 350 12.94 13.44 15.71
C ARG A 350 12.79 14.92 15.40
N THR A 351 13.37 15.78 16.23
CA THR A 351 13.29 17.24 16.05
C THR A 351 13.87 17.68 14.69
N ASN A 352 14.99 17.08 14.28
CA ASN A 352 15.59 17.35 12.98
C ASN A 352 14.70 16.90 11.83
N PHE A 353 14.13 15.69 11.93
CA PHE A 353 13.19 15.17 10.95
C PHE A 353 11.95 16.06 10.80
N LEU A 354 11.34 16.53 11.90
CA LEU A 354 10.17 17.42 11.83
C LEU A 354 10.51 18.76 11.17
N ARG A 355 11.70 19.32 11.45
CA ARG A 355 12.17 20.55 10.80
C ARG A 355 12.30 20.36 9.29
N GLU A 356 12.86 19.23 8.86
CA GLU A 356 13.01 18.92 7.44
C GLU A 356 11.66 18.69 6.76
N LEU A 357 10.78 17.89 7.36
CA LEU A 357 9.46 17.61 6.85
C LEU A 357 8.66 18.90 6.60
N LYS A 358 8.78 19.87 7.51
CA LYS A 358 8.20 21.21 7.36
C LYS A 358 8.84 22.01 6.22
N SER A 359 10.16 21.93 6.06
CA SER A 359 10.90 22.74 5.08
C SER A 359 10.67 22.34 3.62
N TYR A 360 10.29 21.09 3.36
CA TYR A 360 10.15 20.57 1.99
C TYR A 360 8.73 20.63 1.43
N ASP A 361 7.73 21.08 2.20
CA ASP A 361 6.31 21.17 1.80
C ASP A 361 5.70 19.87 1.19
N VAL A 362 6.27 18.71 1.53
CA VAL A 362 5.88 17.40 0.95
C VAL A 362 4.53 16.85 1.45
N LEU A 363 3.90 17.58 2.38
CA LEU A 363 2.59 17.23 2.94
C LEU A 363 1.46 17.98 2.24
N THR A 364 1.77 18.90 1.33
CA THR A 364 0.79 19.65 0.56
C THR A 364 0.58 19.00 -0.81
N PRO A 365 -0.63 18.54 -1.15
CA PRO A 365 -0.88 17.94 -2.46
C PRO A 365 -0.67 18.92 -3.62
N ASN A 366 0.00 18.48 -4.69
CA ASN A 366 0.15 19.28 -5.91
C ASN A 366 -1.09 19.21 -6.81
N ALA A 367 -1.94 20.23 -6.78
CA ALA A 367 -3.18 20.27 -7.56
C ALA A 367 -2.96 20.43 -9.09
N ASN A 368 -1.78 20.85 -9.55
CA ASN A 368 -1.51 21.18 -10.95
C ASN A 368 -0.14 20.63 -11.39
N MET A 369 -0.05 19.32 -11.54
CA MET A 369 1.19 18.66 -11.98
C MET A 369 1.37 18.82 -13.50
N THR A 370 2.59 19.18 -13.88
CA THR A 370 3.05 19.30 -15.27
C THR A 370 3.39 17.95 -15.87
N LEU A 371 3.52 17.88 -17.20
CA LEU A 371 3.94 16.66 -17.90
C LEU A 371 5.30 16.15 -17.39
N SER A 372 6.29 17.03 -17.22
CA SER A 372 7.63 16.65 -16.77
C SER A 372 7.66 16.03 -15.37
N GLU A 373 6.67 16.32 -14.52
CA GLU A 373 6.56 15.73 -13.19
C GLU A 373 5.94 14.32 -13.20
N VAL A 374 5.24 13.94 -14.27
CA VAL A 374 4.47 12.67 -14.31
C VAL A 374 4.80 11.78 -15.50
N GLU A 375 5.64 12.25 -16.44
CA GLU A 375 5.96 11.54 -17.68
C GLU A 375 6.61 10.17 -17.47
N GLU A 376 7.23 9.95 -16.30
CA GLU A 376 7.84 8.66 -15.97
C GLU A 376 6.83 7.59 -15.52
N PHE A 377 5.61 7.97 -15.17
CA PHE A 377 4.59 7.02 -14.74
C PHE A 377 3.97 6.25 -15.91
N PHE A 378 4.07 6.80 -17.12
CA PHE A 378 3.52 6.22 -18.33
C PHE A 378 4.55 6.15 -19.47
N LYS A 379 4.24 5.36 -20.50
CA LYS A 379 5.08 5.20 -21.68
C LYS A 379 5.24 6.54 -22.41
N VAL A 380 6.46 6.84 -22.86
CA VAL A 380 6.74 8.04 -23.66
C VAL A 380 5.80 8.11 -24.88
N GLY A 381 5.23 9.29 -25.10
CA GLY A 381 4.32 9.57 -26.22
C GLY A 381 2.84 9.31 -25.93
N MET A 382 2.47 8.94 -24.69
CA MET A 382 1.05 8.90 -24.31
C MET A 382 0.43 10.30 -24.35
N PRO A 383 -0.85 10.42 -24.76
CA PRO A 383 -1.46 11.71 -25.06
C PRO A 383 -1.93 12.41 -23.78
N PHE A 384 -0.99 12.95 -23.01
CA PHE A 384 -1.25 13.65 -21.75
C PHE A 384 -2.17 14.87 -21.91
N LYS A 385 -3.06 15.09 -20.93
CA LYS A 385 -3.93 16.27 -20.83
C LYS A 385 -3.71 17.04 -19.55
N SER A 386 -3.67 16.35 -18.41
CA SER A 386 -3.49 16.98 -17.09
C SER A 386 -3.13 15.93 -16.04
N ALA A 387 -2.47 16.35 -14.96
CA ALA A 387 -2.32 15.56 -13.75
C ALA A 387 -2.55 16.42 -12.50
N ARG A 388 -2.98 15.76 -11.42
CA ARG A 388 -3.13 16.35 -10.10
C ARG A 388 -2.87 15.32 -9.02
N GLU A 389 -2.44 15.76 -7.86
CA GLU A 389 -2.41 14.97 -6.65
C GLU A 389 -3.64 15.28 -5.78
N THR A 390 -4.33 14.23 -5.32
CA THR A 390 -5.52 14.38 -4.45
C THR A 390 -5.16 14.72 -3.01
N GLY A 391 -6.15 15.09 -2.19
CA GLY A 391 -5.97 15.24 -0.74
C GLY A 391 -5.48 13.98 -0.01
N SER A 392 -5.68 12.80 -0.61
CA SER A 392 -5.07 11.55 -0.16
C SER A 392 -3.77 11.26 -0.92
N HIS A 393 -3.07 12.24 -1.47
CA HIS A 393 -1.78 12.07 -2.14
C HIS A 393 -1.74 11.00 -3.25
N ILE A 394 -2.82 10.89 -4.02
CA ILE A 394 -2.90 9.99 -5.19
C ILE A 394 -2.75 10.85 -6.44
N VAL A 395 -1.78 10.50 -7.28
CA VAL A 395 -1.54 11.16 -8.57
C VAL A 395 -2.59 10.65 -9.56
N GLN A 396 -3.53 11.51 -9.91
CA GLN A 396 -4.52 11.25 -10.96
C GLN A 396 -4.04 11.84 -12.28
N ILE A 397 -3.82 10.97 -13.26
CA ILE A 397 -3.42 11.32 -14.62
C ILE A 397 -4.64 11.24 -15.52
N ARG A 398 -4.77 12.24 -16.40
CA ARG A 398 -5.74 12.25 -17.49
C ARG A 398 -5.01 12.36 -18.82
N PHE A 399 -5.39 11.49 -19.74
CA PHE A 399 -5.03 11.63 -21.14
C PHE A 399 -6.05 12.51 -21.88
N THR A 400 -5.78 12.88 -23.13
CA THR A 400 -6.78 13.47 -24.02
C THR A 400 -7.92 12.47 -24.21
N ASP A 401 -9.14 12.95 -24.48
CA ASP A 401 -10.31 12.07 -24.53
C ASP A 401 -10.21 11.08 -25.71
N GLU A 402 -9.75 11.55 -26.88
CA GLU A 402 -9.40 10.68 -28.03
C GLU A 402 -8.29 9.69 -27.69
N GLY A 403 -7.28 10.15 -26.95
CA GLY A 403 -6.15 9.33 -26.52
C GLY A 403 -6.56 8.22 -25.56
N ALA A 404 -7.39 8.53 -24.57
CA ALA A 404 -7.94 7.58 -23.61
C ALA A 404 -8.79 6.53 -24.32
N HIS A 405 -9.68 6.96 -25.23
CA HIS A 405 -10.52 6.05 -26.01
C HIS A 405 -9.69 5.05 -26.82
N LYS A 406 -8.75 5.53 -27.65
CA LYS A 406 -7.85 4.67 -28.43
C LYS A 406 -7.01 3.74 -27.55
N THR A 407 -6.60 4.21 -26.37
CA THR A 407 -5.82 3.41 -25.42
C THR A 407 -6.66 2.26 -24.86
N VAL A 408 -7.88 2.54 -24.39
CA VAL A 408 -8.81 1.51 -23.91
C VAL A 408 -9.12 0.51 -25.03
N GLU A 409 -9.47 0.96 -26.23
CA GLU A 409 -9.69 0.07 -27.37
C GLU A 409 -8.47 -0.84 -27.62
N LYS A 410 -7.26 -0.30 -27.54
CA LYS A 410 -6.03 -1.05 -27.78
C LYS A 410 -5.80 -2.14 -26.72
N ILE A 411 -5.89 -1.81 -25.43
CA ILE A 411 -5.63 -2.77 -24.33
C ILE A 411 -6.77 -3.77 -24.14
N CYS A 412 -7.99 -3.43 -24.59
CA CYS A 412 -9.16 -4.29 -24.46
C CYS A 412 -9.37 -5.24 -25.66
N ARG A 413 -8.57 -5.14 -26.74
CA ARG A 413 -8.67 -6.03 -27.93
C ARG A 413 -8.59 -7.52 -27.61
N ASN A 414 -7.98 -7.87 -26.47
CA ASN A 414 -7.70 -9.26 -26.07
C ASN A 414 -8.55 -9.75 -24.88
N VAL A 415 -9.49 -8.94 -24.40
CA VAL A 415 -10.26 -9.15 -23.16
C VAL A 415 -11.61 -9.82 -23.43
#